data_AF-A0A7Y0JE79-F1
#
_entry.id   AF-A0A7Y0JE79-F1
#
_cell.length_a   1.000
_cell.length_b   1.000
_cell.length_c   1.000
_cell.angle_alpha   90.00
_cell.angle_beta   90.00
_cell.angle_gamma   90.00
#
_symmetry.space_group_name_H-M   'P 1'
#
loop_
_entity.id
_entity.type
_entity.pdbx_description
1 polymer ?
#
loop_
_entity_poly.entity_id
_entity_poly.type
_entity_poly.pdbx_seq_one_letter_code
_entity_poly.pdbx_strand_id
1 'polypeptide(L)'
;MSIGAGTAWRVPLAVAVLLGGALTGCADGAEPGGAGASAGGTATSASVASSAGVARSGGRVGAAGSACPLPVAFDVAAGWKAKAVDRAGLGDSAEAGELADALLKQGPVTAVCEIDAKPAGNIGFLRVYTAGPAAGDARTVLRAFVAAEGSVSRVTYRAFASGGLSGVEADYLVTDKLLEEKAKKSAVAVTTSKGPVVLHLGGLDTGEHDEMLPAYELAKRTLRAT
;
A
#
# COMPACT_ATOMS: atom_id res chain seq x y z
N MET A 1 9.63 -60.45 -32.93
CA MET A 1 10.92 -60.52 -33.64
C MET A 1 11.90 -59.68 -32.85
N SER A 2 12.94 -60.33 -32.35
CA SER A 2 14.27 -59.87 -31.88
C SER A 2 14.45 -58.48 -31.24
N ILE A 3 14.70 -58.54 -29.93
CA ILE A 3 15.78 -57.90 -29.14
C ILE A 3 17.03 -57.35 -29.89
N GLY A 4 17.54 -56.23 -29.38
CA GLY A 4 18.94 -55.78 -29.35
C GLY A 4 19.01 -54.40 -28.67
N ALA A 5 19.48 -54.15 -27.45
CA ALA A 5 20.61 -54.59 -26.62
C ALA A 5 21.97 -53.90 -26.94
N GLY A 6 22.50 -53.17 -25.94
CA GLY A 6 23.86 -52.62 -25.85
C GLY A 6 23.94 -51.10 -26.12
N THR A 7 24.56 -50.25 -25.31
CA THR A 7 25.65 -50.47 -24.33
C THR A 7 25.69 -49.33 -23.31
N ALA A 8 26.04 -49.69 -22.07
CA ALA A 8 26.26 -48.78 -20.95
C ALA A 8 27.59 -48.02 -21.06
N TRP A 9 27.64 -46.79 -20.56
CA TRP A 9 28.87 -46.26 -19.95
C TRP A 9 28.55 -45.46 -18.69
N ARG A 10 29.25 -45.82 -17.61
CA ARG A 10 29.20 -45.24 -16.27
C ARG A 10 30.12 -43.99 -16.16
N VAL A 11 29.59 -42.87 -15.62
CA VAL A 11 30.04 -42.06 -14.45
C VAL A 11 31.50 -41.51 -14.50
N PRO A 12 31.81 -40.22 -14.15
CA PRO A 12 31.47 -39.62 -12.85
C PRO A 12 31.11 -38.13 -12.73
N LEU A 13 30.41 -37.87 -11.61
CA LEU A 13 30.25 -36.59 -10.91
C LEU A 13 31.60 -36.02 -10.43
N ALA A 14 31.76 -34.70 -10.54
CA ALA A 14 32.70 -33.93 -9.73
C ALA A 14 32.05 -32.59 -9.34
N VAL A 15 31.52 -32.53 -8.11
CA VAL A 15 31.11 -31.30 -7.43
C VAL A 15 32.31 -30.80 -6.65
N ALA A 16 32.84 -29.63 -7.00
CA ALA A 16 33.91 -28.97 -6.26
C ALA A 16 33.30 -28.03 -5.21
N VAL A 17 33.36 -28.45 -3.95
CA VAL A 17 33.10 -27.62 -2.76
C VAL A 17 34.41 -26.95 -2.35
N LEU A 18 34.41 -25.63 -2.23
CA LEU A 18 35.51 -24.84 -1.66
C LEU A 18 35.01 -24.15 -0.39
N LEU A 19 35.31 -24.74 0.76
CA LEU A 19 35.20 -24.13 2.09
C LEU A 19 36.61 -23.92 2.62
N GLY A 20 37.05 -22.67 2.69
CA GLY A 20 38.27 -22.27 3.38
C GLY A 20 37.93 -21.77 4.79
N GLY A 21 38.53 -22.39 5.81
CA GLY A 21 38.38 -22.02 7.21
C GLY A 21 39.54 -21.23 7.78
N ALA A 22 39.36 -20.71 9.00
CA ALA A 22 40.37 -20.63 10.06
C ALA A 22 39.70 -20.17 11.37
N LEU A 23 39.71 -21.02 12.39
CA LEU A 23 39.51 -20.67 13.80
C LEU A 23 40.71 -21.23 14.57
N THR A 24 41.41 -20.40 15.33
CA THR A 24 42.38 -20.84 16.35
C THR A 24 42.17 -20.05 17.64
N GLY A 25 42.11 -20.77 18.77
CA GLY A 25 42.08 -20.21 20.12
C GLY A 25 41.44 -21.12 21.20
N CYS A 26 42.23 -22.08 21.74
CA CYS A 26 41.98 -22.90 22.95
C CYS A 26 42.10 -22.06 24.25
N ALA A 27 41.82 -22.47 25.50
CA ALA A 27 41.57 -23.73 26.24
C ALA A 27 40.73 -23.34 27.51
N ASP A 28 40.10 -24.18 28.34
CA ASP A 28 40.59 -25.38 29.06
C ASP A 28 39.40 -26.08 29.80
N GLY A 29 39.50 -27.40 30.09
CA GLY A 29 38.60 -28.11 31.03
C GLY A 29 38.16 -29.53 30.62
N ALA A 30 38.65 -30.55 31.33
CA ALA A 30 38.65 -32.00 31.03
C ALA A 30 37.32 -32.81 31.14
N GLU A 31 37.38 -34.00 30.50
CA GLU A 31 36.45 -35.16 30.29
C GLU A 31 35.78 -35.81 31.53
N PRO A 32 34.77 -36.76 31.43
CA PRO A 32 34.47 -37.71 30.34
C PRO A 32 32.99 -38.05 29.99
N GLY A 33 32.80 -38.67 28.81
CA GLY A 33 31.96 -39.87 28.59
C GLY A 33 30.42 -39.82 28.58
N GLY A 34 29.83 -40.00 27.38
CA GLY A 34 28.71 -40.95 27.19
C GLY A 34 27.26 -40.46 27.21
N ALA A 35 26.72 -40.19 26.01
CA ALA A 35 25.33 -40.41 25.53
C ALA A 35 24.12 -39.74 26.21
N GLY A 36 23.39 -38.91 25.45
CA GLY A 36 21.93 -38.73 25.62
C GLY A 36 21.37 -37.31 25.41
N ALA A 37 20.98 -37.00 24.18
CA ALA A 37 19.86 -36.15 23.73
C ALA A 37 19.35 -34.90 24.53
N SER A 38 19.42 -33.77 23.82
CA SER A 38 18.35 -32.79 23.53
C SER A 38 17.88 -31.70 24.53
N ALA A 39 17.98 -30.47 24.02
CA ALA A 39 17.09 -29.30 24.15
C ALA A 39 17.03 -28.57 25.50
N GLY A 40 17.06 -27.24 25.60
CA GLY A 40 17.13 -26.17 24.61
C GLY A 40 17.35 -24.84 25.34
N GLY A 41 18.34 -24.07 24.90
CA GLY A 41 18.55 -22.69 25.35
C GLY A 41 17.84 -21.75 24.39
N THR A 42 16.65 -21.29 24.78
CA THR A 42 15.88 -20.31 24.01
C THR A 42 16.61 -18.97 24.04
N ALA A 43 17.40 -18.71 23.00
CA ALA A 43 17.77 -17.36 22.64
C ALA A 43 16.45 -16.62 22.37
N THR A 44 16.08 -15.74 23.29
CA THR A 44 14.97 -14.80 23.11
C THR A 44 15.37 -13.88 21.97
N SER A 45 15.02 -14.26 20.74
CA SER A 45 14.90 -13.33 19.64
C SER A 45 13.82 -12.35 20.07
N ALA A 46 14.25 -11.17 20.53
CA ALA A 46 13.38 -10.02 20.65
C ALA A 46 12.89 -9.71 19.23
N SER A 47 11.75 -10.31 18.88
CA SER A 47 10.90 -9.83 17.81
C SER A 47 10.53 -8.41 18.19
N VAL A 48 11.23 -7.45 17.60
CA VAL A 48 10.75 -6.07 17.49
C VAL A 48 9.47 -6.16 16.69
N ALA A 49 8.35 -6.38 17.39
CA ALA A 49 7.06 -6.01 16.89
C ALA A 49 7.18 -4.50 16.62
N SER A 50 7.30 -4.12 15.36
CA SER A 50 7.16 -2.74 14.93
C SER A 50 5.79 -2.26 15.42
N SER A 51 5.76 -1.62 16.58
CA SER A 51 4.62 -0.80 16.98
C SER A 51 4.42 0.16 15.83
N ALA A 52 3.31 0.05 15.10
CA ALA A 52 3.00 0.86 13.93
C ALA A 52 3.26 2.34 14.27
N GLY A 53 4.42 2.84 13.84
CA GLY A 53 4.92 4.13 14.29
C GLY A 53 4.08 5.23 13.67
N VAL A 54 3.79 6.27 14.44
CA VAL A 54 3.11 7.45 13.90
C VAL A 54 3.95 8.03 12.75
N ALA A 55 3.38 8.08 11.54
CA ALA A 55 4.08 8.64 10.39
C ALA A 55 4.42 10.12 10.64
N ARG A 56 5.69 10.46 10.38
CA ARG A 56 6.18 11.85 10.38
C ARG A 56 5.76 12.56 9.10
N SER A 57 5.44 13.84 9.21
CA SER A 57 5.17 14.70 8.06
C SER A 57 6.45 14.97 7.27
N GLY A 58 6.38 14.83 5.95
CA GLY A 58 7.42 15.19 4.98
C GLY A 58 7.10 16.42 4.16
N GLY A 59 5.92 17.02 4.37
CA GLY A 59 5.42 18.13 3.58
C GLY A 59 3.90 18.15 3.58
N ARG A 60 3.33 19.11 2.85
CA ARG A 60 1.89 19.38 2.85
C ARG A 60 1.42 19.68 1.44
N VAL A 61 0.25 19.14 1.10
CA VAL A 61 -0.45 19.42 -0.16
C VAL A 61 -1.72 20.23 0.10
N GLY A 62 -2.33 20.73 -0.97
CA GLY A 62 -3.63 21.38 -0.98
C GLY A 62 -3.57 22.88 -1.21
N ALA A 63 -2.58 23.56 -0.62
CA ALA A 63 -2.40 24.99 -0.84
C ALA A 63 -2.06 25.32 -2.30
N ALA A 64 -2.41 26.52 -2.75
CA ALA A 64 -1.94 27.05 -4.03
C ALA A 64 -0.40 27.01 -4.08
N GLY A 65 0.15 26.57 -5.22
CA GLY A 65 1.60 26.40 -5.39
C GLY A 65 2.19 25.12 -4.77
N SER A 66 1.39 24.30 -4.07
CA SER A 66 1.83 22.95 -3.68
C SER A 66 1.83 22.00 -4.87
N ALA A 67 2.46 20.82 -4.72
CA ALA A 67 2.49 19.78 -5.75
C ALA A 67 1.09 19.32 -6.20
N CYS A 68 0.08 19.49 -5.34
CA CYS A 68 -1.32 19.24 -5.64
C CYS A 68 -2.19 20.34 -5.00
N PRO A 69 -2.57 21.38 -5.75
CA PRO A 69 -3.58 22.34 -5.31
C PRO A 69 -4.95 21.64 -5.21
N LEU A 70 -5.57 21.67 -4.03
CA LEU A 70 -6.79 20.91 -3.71
C LEU A 70 -7.73 21.78 -2.85
N PRO A 71 -9.04 21.49 -2.78
CA PRO A 71 -9.97 22.17 -1.88
C PRO A 71 -9.82 21.76 -0.39
N VAL A 72 -8.86 20.89 -0.10
CA VAL A 72 -8.45 20.47 1.25
C VAL A 72 -6.94 20.42 1.31
N ALA A 73 -6.38 20.54 2.52
CA ALA A 73 -4.96 20.37 2.75
C ALA A 73 -4.73 19.33 3.84
N PHE A 74 -3.64 18.58 3.70
CA PHE A 74 -3.20 17.55 4.62
C PHE A 74 -1.70 17.31 4.48
N ASP A 75 -1.13 16.68 5.48
CA ASP A 75 0.29 16.31 5.51
C ASP A 75 0.53 15.01 4.75
N VAL A 76 1.63 14.99 4.00
CA VAL A 76 2.15 13.83 3.30
C VAL A 76 3.23 13.20 4.17
N ALA A 77 3.26 11.87 4.25
CA ALA A 77 4.26 11.17 5.05
C ALA A 77 5.69 11.41 4.50
N ALA A 78 6.67 11.44 5.39
CA ALA A 78 8.07 11.55 5.01
C ALA A 78 8.47 10.41 4.05
N GLY A 79 9.16 10.78 2.95
CA GLY A 79 9.55 9.84 1.91
C GLY A 79 8.48 9.59 0.83
N TRP A 80 7.24 10.03 1.02
CA TRP A 80 6.19 9.93 0.00
C TRP A 80 6.22 11.16 -0.91
N LYS A 81 5.85 11.00 -2.18
CA LYS A 81 5.91 12.08 -3.18
C LYS A 81 4.56 12.38 -3.81
N ALA A 82 4.08 13.59 -3.62
CA ALA A 82 2.84 14.06 -4.25
C ALA A 82 3.09 14.56 -5.68
N LYS A 83 2.15 14.26 -6.59
CA LYS A 83 2.12 14.76 -7.96
C LYS A 83 0.67 14.94 -8.41
N ALA A 84 0.38 16.06 -9.07
CA ALA A 84 -0.89 16.26 -9.74
C ALA A 84 -1.07 15.26 -10.89
N VAL A 85 -2.29 14.76 -11.06
CA VAL A 85 -2.64 13.92 -12.21
C VAL A 85 -2.71 14.80 -13.45
N ASP A 86 -1.92 14.46 -14.46
CA ASP A 86 -1.88 15.19 -15.73
C ASP A 86 -2.92 14.62 -16.70
N ARG A 87 -4.07 15.29 -16.81
CA ARG A 87 -5.07 14.96 -17.85
C ARG A 87 -4.66 15.46 -19.23
N ALA A 88 -3.90 16.55 -19.32
CA ALA A 88 -3.53 17.14 -20.60
C ALA A 88 -2.56 16.22 -21.37
N GLY A 89 -1.72 15.47 -20.65
CA GLY A 89 -0.86 14.44 -21.23
C GLY A 89 -1.58 13.29 -21.93
N LEU A 90 -2.92 13.18 -21.80
CA LEU A 90 -3.74 12.18 -22.49
C LEU A 90 -4.28 12.67 -23.85
N GLY A 91 -4.15 13.96 -24.16
CA GLY A 91 -4.69 14.60 -25.36
C GLY A 91 -5.97 15.40 -25.10
N ASP A 92 -6.38 16.19 -26.10
CA ASP A 92 -7.54 17.10 -26.07
C ASP A 92 -8.70 16.67 -26.97
N SER A 93 -8.59 15.49 -27.60
CA SER A 93 -9.66 14.92 -28.42
C SER A 93 -10.80 14.32 -27.58
N ALA A 94 -11.93 14.04 -28.23
CA ALA A 94 -13.06 13.39 -27.56
C ALA A 94 -12.66 11.99 -27.04
N GLU A 95 -11.89 11.24 -27.83
CA GLU A 95 -11.37 9.91 -27.48
C GLU A 95 -10.38 9.98 -26.31
N ALA A 96 -9.53 11.02 -26.28
CA ALA A 96 -8.65 11.29 -25.15
C ALA A 96 -9.46 11.59 -23.88
N GLY A 97 -10.58 12.31 -24.01
CA GLY A 97 -11.52 12.56 -22.92
C GLY A 97 -12.13 11.28 -22.37
N GLU A 98 -12.58 10.37 -23.23
CA GLU A 98 -13.13 9.07 -22.84
C GLU A 98 -12.07 8.19 -22.17
N LEU A 99 -10.84 8.16 -22.70
CA LEU A 99 -9.73 7.44 -22.09
C LEU A 99 -9.37 7.99 -20.71
N ALA A 100 -9.30 9.32 -20.58
CA ALA A 100 -9.04 9.98 -19.30
C ALA A 100 -10.13 9.69 -18.27
N ASP A 101 -11.38 9.60 -18.71
CA ASP A 101 -12.50 9.20 -17.86
C ASP A 101 -12.39 7.74 -17.43
N ALA A 102 -12.11 6.83 -18.37
CA ALA A 102 -11.93 5.41 -18.07
C ALA A 102 -10.79 5.13 -17.08
N LEU A 103 -9.72 5.94 -17.10
CA LEU A 103 -8.56 5.77 -16.24
C LEU A 103 -8.67 6.47 -14.88
N LEU A 104 -9.32 7.64 -14.83
CA LEU A 104 -9.25 8.53 -13.67
C LEU A 104 -10.55 8.63 -12.89
N LYS A 105 -11.68 8.23 -13.47
CA LYS A 105 -12.97 8.24 -12.75
C LYS A 105 -13.13 6.98 -11.93
N GLN A 106 -13.61 7.15 -10.71
CA GLN A 106 -14.10 6.07 -9.86
C GLN A 106 -15.43 6.50 -9.25
N GLY A 107 -16.52 5.95 -9.77
CA GLY A 107 -17.86 6.40 -9.43
C GLY A 107 -18.05 7.88 -9.81
N PRO A 108 -18.54 8.74 -8.90
CA PRO A 108 -18.86 10.13 -9.22
C PRO A 108 -17.66 11.09 -9.16
N VAL A 109 -16.46 10.59 -8.83
CA VAL A 109 -15.26 11.42 -8.59
C VAL A 109 -14.14 11.10 -9.56
N THR A 110 -13.26 12.07 -9.78
CA THR A 110 -12.11 11.98 -10.69
C THR A 110 -10.81 12.16 -9.91
N ALA A 111 -9.81 11.33 -10.18
CA ALA A 111 -8.47 11.47 -9.59
C ALA A 111 -7.80 12.78 -10.04
N VAL A 112 -7.26 13.52 -9.08
CA VAL A 112 -6.59 14.83 -9.31
C VAL A 112 -5.19 14.90 -8.72
N CYS A 113 -4.86 14.04 -7.76
CA CYS A 113 -3.54 13.97 -7.15
C CYS A 113 -3.22 12.54 -6.75
N GLU A 114 -1.97 12.17 -6.91
CA GLU A 114 -1.42 10.90 -6.46
C GLU A 114 -0.23 11.17 -5.55
N ILE A 115 -0.17 10.45 -4.43
CA ILE A 115 0.94 10.47 -3.50
C ILE A 115 1.59 9.09 -3.54
N ASP A 116 2.76 9.03 -4.17
CA ASP A 116 3.55 7.83 -4.42
C ASP A 116 4.32 7.39 -3.17
N ALA A 117 4.06 6.15 -2.74
CA ALA A 117 4.67 5.52 -1.59
C ALA A 117 5.97 4.77 -1.92
N LYS A 118 6.29 4.57 -3.21
CA LYS A 118 7.49 3.84 -3.68
C LYS A 118 8.80 4.38 -3.15
N PRO A 119 9.02 5.71 -3.08
CA PRO A 119 10.26 6.20 -2.53
C PRO A 119 10.40 5.94 -1.01
N ALA A 120 9.32 5.54 -0.34
CA ALA A 120 9.30 5.11 1.05
C ALA A 120 9.25 3.58 1.24
N GLY A 121 9.32 2.79 0.15
CA GLY A 121 9.41 1.33 0.19
C GLY A 121 8.11 0.57 -0.04
N ASN A 122 6.98 1.23 -0.30
CA ASN A 122 5.70 0.57 -0.61
C ASN A 122 5.35 0.73 -2.10
N ILE A 123 4.65 -0.19 -2.73
CA ILE A 123 4.22 -0.15 -4.14
C ILE A 123 2.97 0.73 -4.34
N GLY A 124 2.15 0.84 -3.29
CA GLY A 124 0.87 1.54 -3.29
C GLY A 124 0.93 3.06 -3.36
N PHE A 125 -0.25 3.66 -3.27
CA PHE A 125 -0.47 5.10 -3.40
C PHE A 125 -1.59 5.58 -2.48
N LEU A 126 -1.48 6.81 -2.00
CA LEU A 126 -2.64 7.56 -1.52
C LEU A 126 -3.13 8.44 -2.68
N ARG A 127 -4.35 8.22 -3.14
CA ARG A 127 -4.95 8.99 -4.25
C ARG A 127 -6.02 9.94 -3.75
N VAL A 128 -6.07 11.13 -4.35
CA VAL A 128 -7.09 12.14 -4.08
C VAL A 128 -8.00 12.27 -5.28
N TYR A 129 -9.30 12.16 -5.02
CA TYR A 129 -10.36 12.33 -6.00
C TYR A 129 -11.26 13.49 -5.61
N THR A 130 -11.78 14.20 -6.61
CA THR A 130 -12.72 15.31 -6.41
C THR A 130 -13.91 15.20 -7.35
N ALA A 131 -15.00 15.86 -6.97
CA ALA A 131 -16.12 16.16 -7.85
C ALA A 131 -16.69 17.55 -7.55
N GLY A 132 -17.54 18.05 -8.44
CA GLY A 132 -18.24 19.30 -8.22
C GLY A 132 -19.31 19.20 -7.11
N PRO A 133 -19.84 20.34 -6.60
CA PRO A 133 -20.79 20.37 -5.49
C PRO A 133 -22.07 19.56 -5.71
N ALA A 134 -22.49 19.41 -6.97
CA ALA A 134 -23.69 18.65 -7.35
C ALA A 134 -23.55 17.12 -7.18
N ALA A 135 -22.34 16.60 -6.92
CA ALA A 135 -22.10 15.16 -6.75
C ALA A 135 -22.67 14.59 -5.43
N GLY A 136 -23.05 15.46 -4.49
CA GLY A 136 -23.66 15.07 -3.21
C GLY A 136 -22.73 15.19 -2.01
N ASP A 137 -23.23 14.74 -0.85
CA ASP A 137 -22.48 14.76 0.40
C ASP A 137 -21.37 13.70 0.46
N ALA A 138 -20.44 13.86 1.41
CA ALA A 138 -19.30 12.96 1.62
C ALA A 138 -19.69 11.47 1.74
N ARG A 139 -20.76 11.15 2.46
CA ARG A 139 -21.18 9.75 2.69
C ARG A 139 -21.76 9.16 1.42
N THR A 140 -22.56 9.92 0.69
CA THR A 140 -23.15 9.53 -0.59
C THR A 140 -22.08 9.28 -1.64
N VAL A 141 -21.13 10.21 -1.78
CA VAL A 141 -19.99 10.07 -2.69
C VAL A 141 -19.11 8.88 -2.33
N LEU A 142 -18.77 8.70 -1.05
CA LEU A 142 -17.91 7.58 -0.62
C LEU A 142 -18.55 6.21 -0.89
N ARG A 143 -19.86 6.07 -0.69
CA ARG A 143 -20.58 4.83 -1.03
C ARG A 143 -20.51 4.51 -2.52
N ALA A 144 -20.74 5.52 -3.36
CA ALA A 144 -20.65 5.35 -4.81
C ALA A 144 -19.22 5.06 -5.28
N PHE A 145 -18.21 5.69 -4.67
CA PHE A 145 -16.79 5.43 -4.92
C PHE A 145 -16.40 3.99 -4.58
N VAL A 146 -16.79 3.49 -3.41
CA VAL A 146 -16.53 2.11 -2.97
C VAL A 146 -17.27 1.12 -3.88
N ALA A 147 -18.54 1.37 -4.21
CA ALA A 147 -19.31 0.49 -5.09
C ALA A 147 -18.69 0.37 -6.49
N ALA A 148 -18.12 1.46 -7.01
CA ALA A 148 -17.51 1.50 -8.34
C ALA A 148 -16.22 0.66 -8.47
N GLU A 149 -15.57 0.30 -7.36
CA GLU A 149 -14.36 -0.55 -7.39
C GLU A 149 -14.68 -2.01 -7.77
N GLY A 150 -15.92 -2.44 -7.52
CA GLY A 150 -16.39 -3.79 -7.82
C GLY A 150 -15.81 -4.86 -6.88
N SER A 151 -16.46 -6.03 -6.83
CA SER A 151 -16.04 -7.18 -6.01
C SER A 151 -15.77 -6.85 -4.52
N VAL A 152 -16.51 -5.86 -4.00
CA VAL A 152 -16.34 -5.32 -2.64
C VAL A 152 -17.10 -6.18 -1.62
N SER A 153 -16.51 -6.36 -0.44
CA SER A 153 -17.15 -7.01 0.70
C SER A 153 -16.72 -6.41 2.04
N ARG A 154 -17.43 -6.75 3.12
CA ARG A 154 -17.12 -6.33 4.51
C ARG A 154 -16.95 -4.83 4.70
N VAL A 155 -17.75 -4.02 4.00
CA VAL A 155 -17.67 -2.57 4.10
C VAL A 155 -18.15 -2.11 5.47
N THR A 156 -17.35 -1.28 6.13
CA THR A 156 -17.73 -0.58 7.36
C THR A 156 -17.59 0.92 7.14
N TYR A 157 -18.52 1.70 7.67
CA TYR A 157 -18.49 3.16 7.56
C TYR A 157 -18.49 3.81 8.94
N ARG A 158 -17.61 4.77 9.17
CA ARG A 158 -17.50 5.51 10.44
C ARG A 158 -17.43 6.99 10.19
N ALA A 159 -18.12 7.77 11.02
CA ALA A 159 -17.99 9.23 10.97
C ALA A 159 -16.67 9.65 11.63
N PHE A 160 -16.06 10.73 11.14
CA PHE A 160 -14.92 11.36 11.79
C PHE A 160 -14.98 12.88 11.60
N ALA A 161 -14.19 13.61 12.36
CA ALA A 161 -13.99 15.04 12.17
C ALA A 161 -12.48 15.36 12.21
N SER A 162 -12.05 16.29 11.35
CA SER A 162 -10.67 16.79 11.33
C SER A 162 -10.63 18.19 10.73
N GLY A 163 -9.88 19.11 11.35
CA GLY A 163 -9.61 20.43 10.77
C GLY A 163 -10.86 21.23 10.38
N GLY A 164 -11.93 21.13 11.17
CA GLY A 164 -13.23 21.78 10.90
C GLY A 164 -14.10 21.08 9.86
N LEU A 165 -13.65 19.95 9.29
CA LEU A 165 -14.40 19.13 8.36
C LEU A 165 -15.11 17.99 9.09
N SER A 166 -16.35 17.71 8.70
CA SER A 166 -17.02 16.45 9.00
C SER A 166 -16.82 15.49 7.83
N GLY A 167 -16.48 14.25 8.12
CA GLY A 167 -16.19 13.24 7.11
C GLY A 167 -16.71 11.86 7.46
N VAL A 168 -16.59 10.96 6.48
CA VAL A 168 -16.88 9.54 6.62
C VAL A 168 -15.67 8.76 6.16
N GLU A 169 -15.30 7.76 6.93
CA GLU A 169 -14.28 6.77 6.60
C GLU A 169 -14.97 5.45 6.22
N ALA A 170 -14.37 4.74 5.27
CA ALA A 170 -14.74 3.41 4.86
C ALA A 170 -13.52 2.49 4.95
N ASP A 171 -13.68 1.33 5.59
CA ASP A 171 -12.79 0.17 5.39
C ASP A 171 -13.57 -0.94 4.72
N TYR A 172 -12.91 -1.63 3.79
CA TYR A 172 -13.53 -2.69 3.02
C TYR A 172 -12.49 -3.64 2.45
N LEU A 173 -12.97 -4.77 1.93
CA LEU A 173 -12.18 -5.72 1.17
C LEU A 173 -12.55 -5.66 -0.30
N VAL A 174 -11.55 -5.72 -1.16
CA VAL A 174 -11.71 -5.88 -2.61
C VAL A 174 -11.10 -7.20 -3.01
N THR A 175 -11.83 -7.98 -3.81
CA THR A 175 -11.28 -9.20 -4.41
C THR A 175 -10.51 -8.83 -5.66
N ASP A 176 -9.19 -9.00 -5.63
CA ASP A 176 -8.32 -8.86 -6.79
C ASP A 176 -8.56 -10.05 -7.72
N LYS A 177 -8.98 -9.79 -8.96
CA LYS A 177 -9.30 -10.85 -9.92
C LYS A 177 -8.07 -11.54 -10.49
N LEU A 178 -6.92 -10.89 -10.45
CA LEU A 178 -5.67 -11.44 -10.97
C LEU A 178 -5.00 -12.36 -9.96
N LEU A 179 -5.05 -11.98 -8.68
CA LEU A 179 -4.47 -12.74 -7.57
C LEU A 179 -5.47 -13.70 -6.93
N GLU A 180 -6.77 -13.54 -7.19
CA GLU A 180 -7.88 -14.24 -6.51
C GLU A 180 -7.88 -14.06 -4.99
N GLU A 181 -7.24 -12.98 -4.51
CA GLU A 181 -7.06 -12.66 -3.11
C GLU A 181 -7.87 -11.43 -2.69
N LYS A 182 -8.12 -11.31 -1.39
CA LYS A 182 -8.79 -10.14 -0.82
C LYS A 182 -7.78 -9.17 -0.24
N ALA A 183 -7.76 -7.96 -0.77
CA ALA A 183 -6.96 -6.85 -0.26
C ALA A 183 -7.82 -5.91 0.58
N LYS A 184 -7.30 -5.48 1.73
CA LYS A 184 -7.88 -4.35 2.49
C LYS A 184 -7.71 -3.05 1.73
N LYS A 185 -8.71 -2.19 1.84
CA LYS A 185 -8.71 -0.80 1.35
C LYS A 185 -9.32 0.10 2.41
N SER A 186 -8.84 1.35 2.45
CA SER A 186 -9.39 2.39 3.30
C SER A 186 -9.57 3.69 2.52
N ALA A 187 -10.69 4.37 2.72
CA ALA A 187 -10.96 5.65 2.08
C ALA A 187 -11.70 6.60 3.02
N VAL A 188 -11.33 7.88 3.03
CA VAL A 188 -12.12 8.93 3.69
C VAL A 188 -12.73 9.86 2.66
N ALA A 189 -13.90 10.40 2.97
CA ALA A 189 -14.52 11.50 2.22
C ALA A 189 -14.90 12.64 3.15
N VAL A 190 -14.75 13.87 2.65
CA VAL A 190 -15.20 15.12 3.28
C VAL A 190 -15.91 15.99 2.25
N THR A 191 -16.80 16.87 2.71
CA THR A 191 -17.45 17.87 1.86
C THR A 191 -16.79 19.23 2.07
N THR A 192 -16.49 19.92 0.97
CA THR A 192 -15.99 21.31 0.96
C THR A 192 -16.99 22.20 0.22
N SER A 193 -16.78 23.52 0.26
CA SER A 193 -17.54 24.48 -0.55
C SER A 193 -17.38 24.26 -2.06
N LYS A 194 -16.28 23.64 -2.49
CA LYS A 194 -16.01 23.30 -3.91
C LYS A 194 -16.50 21.91 -4.31
N GLY A 195 -17.06 21.14 -3.37
CA GLY A 195 -17.54 19.78 -3.59
C GLY A 195 -16.84 18.74 -2.71
N PRO A 196 -17.20 17.46 -2.87
CA PRO A 196 -16.63 16.36 -2.09
C PRO A 196 -15.19 16.04 -2.52
N VAL A 197 -14.39 15.59 -1.55
CA VAL A 197 -13.03 15.08 -1.74
C VAL A 197 -12.95 13.69 -1.14
N VAL A 198 -12.36 12.74 -1.87
CA VAL A 198 -12.06 11.39 -1.39
C VAL A 198 -10.55 11.20 -1.34
N LEU A 199 -10.03 10.72 -0.21
CA LEU A 199 -8.67 10.20 -0.08
C LEU A 199 -8.77 8.68 0.02
N HIS A 200 -8.15 7.96 -0.92
CA HIS A 200 -8.18 6.50 -0.98
C HIS A 200 -6.77 5.94 -0.85
N LEU A 201 -6.57 5.09 0.15
CA LEU A 201 -5.35 4.32 0.33
C LEU A 201 -5.42 3.05 -0.51
N GLY A 202 -4.69 3.05 -1.62
CA GLY A 202 -4.48 1.86 -2.43
C GLY A 202 -3.19 1.15 -2.04
N GLY A 203 -3.28 -0.14 -1.72
CA GLY A 203 -2.15 -1.07 -1.66
C GLY A 203 -2.42 -2.31 -2.53
N LEU A 204 -1.36 -3.02 -2.88
CA LEU A 204 -1.39 -4.25 -3.67
C LEU A 204 -2.17 -5.34 -2.94
N ASP A 205 -1.85 -5.53 -1.67
CA ASP A 205 -2.45 -6.54 -0.81
C ASP A 205 -2.76 -5.99 0.59
N THR A 206 -3.19 -6.89 1.48
CA THR A 206 -3.51 -6.54 2.87
C THR A 206 -2.27 -6.15 3.70
N GLY A 207 -1.12 -6.78 3.45
CA GLY A 207 0.12 -6.49 4.19
C GLY A 207 0.64 -5.10 3.84
N GLU A 208 0.70 -4.77 2.55
CA GLU A 208 1.09 -3.44 2.10
C GLU A 208 0.10 -2.36 2.57
N HIS A 209 -1.21 -2.66 2.54
CA HIS A 209 -2.20 -1.74 3.11
C HIS A 209 -1.92 -1.44 4.58
N ASP A 210 -1.67 -2.46 5.40
CA ASP A 210 -1.38 -2.32 6.83
C ASP A 210 -0.08 -1.52 7.07
N GLU A 211 0.95 -1.69 6.23
CA GLU A 211 2.21 -0.93 6.29
C GLU A 211 2.03 0.56 5.96
N MET A 212 1.08 0.88 5.09
CA MET A 212 0.80 2.26 4.68
C MET A 212 -0.23 2.99 5.55
N LEU A 213 -0.95 2.29 6.43
CA LEU A 213 -1.94 2.89 7.33
C LEU A 213 -1.41 4.10 8.12
N PRO A 214 -0.18 4.12 8.68
CA PRO A 214 0.32 5.29 9.38
C PRO A 214 0.36 6.58 8.53
N ALA A 215 0.65 6.46 7.23
CA ALA A 215 0.66 7.58 6.30
C ALA A 215 -0.76 8.07 5.98
N TYR A 216 -1.70 7.14 5.80
CA TYR A 216 -3.12 7.45 5.64
C TYR A 216 -3.70 8.14 6.88
N GLU A 217 -3.38 7.66 8.08
CA GLU A 217 -3.79 8.27 9.35
C GLU A 217 -3.18 9.67 9.54
N LEU A 218 -1.97 9.92 9.03
CA LEU A 218 -1.39 11.28 8.98
C LEU A 218 -2.20 12.20 8.08
N ALA A 219 -2.52 11.76 6.86
CA ALA A 219 -3.34 12.55 5.96
C ALA A 219 -4.72 12.83 6.59
N LYS A 220 -5.40 11.80 7.12
CA LYS A 220 -6.72 11.92 7.75
C LYS A 220 -6.73 12.90 8.93
N ARG A 221 -5.79 12.78 9.88
CA ARG A 221 -5.77 13.61 11.11
C ARG A 221 -5.35 15.05 10.88
N THR A 222 -4.69 15.34 9.75
CA THR A 222 -4.22 16.70 9.39
C THR A 222 -5.09 17.35 8.32
N LEU A 223 -6.13 16.64 7.88
CA LEU A 223 -7.08 17.08 6.87
C LEU A 223 -7.86 18.30 7.37
N ARG A 224 -7.94 19.33 6.52
CA ARG A 224 -8.67 20.57 6.77
C ARG A 224 -9.04 21.27 5.46
N ALA A 225 -10.01 22.17 5.50
CA ALA A 225 -10.35 23.00 4.35
C ALA A 225 -9.19 23.94 3.97
N THR A 226 -9.10 24.28 2.68
CA THR A 226 -8.19 25.32 2.14
C THR A 226 -8.95 26.59 1.80
#